data_AF-A0A1A3C6I3-F1
#
_entry.id   AF-A0A1A3C6I3-F1
#
_cell.length_a   1.000
_cell.length_b   1.000
_cell.length_c   1.000
_cell.angle_alpha   90.00
_cell.angle_beta   90.00
_cell.angle_gamma   90.00
#
_symmetry.space_group_name_H-M   'P 1'
#
loop_
_entity.id
_entity.type
_entity.pdbx_description
1 polymer ?
#
loop_
_entity_poly.entity_id
_entity_poly.type
_entity_poly.pdbx_seq_one_letter_code
_entity_poly.pdbx_strand_id
1 'polypeptide(L)'
;MSFVIAVPELVTDAATSLESLGSTISAAQVAAATSTTGLLAAAEDEVSTAIAALFSQHGSAYQALSAQAAAFHTGLVRTLQAGAGAYAGTERAFAAPLRALEKDALDLINAPTDTLLGRPLIGNGANGTTTAEGVGTPGGAGGILWGNGGNGGDSIALGVPGGAGGPAGLIGRGGTGGMGGWAAPGGTGGAGGWLWGNGGAGGIGGPTAPGGTGGSAHWFGAGGTGGLGGEPGPATPTGTGTMLGAGQGGTGGNGGLWVGNGGAGGQGGVLSGAGGHGGTGGEFGHSGATGAPGGDPIVDLQMNVNKPRFEVTVEGGTPVWATVDSGATYTLVPKQYVNVAALGAPIATNKTVSFGTGPYTRTDTYDLYYGELNFGNGIITHPTTIGVVTNETTTNQGITTTVPQNQWRALIGVGENSFAKGDFPTTSLQALPDPLNQGLLINQPRHYFEFGPNPLPGFASVPGVPFGTGLTLSLDGGNTWQPITGLIDSGGASGFVPASLFPNQPLGADIPVGTSLTVGVQTAPGEVTTLYTQTITSTTGTVYTPYTIQGVNIAPGITVDFNSGNYPYTQMPIYMSFSPAGQGTTVFDQQGP
;
A
#
# COMPACT_ATOMS: atom_id res chain seq x y z
N MET A 1 17.64 -24.78 35.46
CA MET A 1 18.24 -24.34 34.20
C MET A 1 17.76 -22.92 33.94
N SER A 2 18.68 -21.97 33.75
CA SER A 2 18.30 -20.59 33.41
C SER A 2 17.87 -20.54 31.95
N PHE A 3 16.64 -20.12 31.68
CA PHE A 3 16.21 -19.80 30.33
C PHE A 3 16.90 -18.49 29.91
N VAL A 4 17.75 -18.55 28.89
CA VAL A 4 18.31 -17.35 28.26
C VAL A 4 17.40 -17.05 27.07
N ILE A 5 16.71 -15.90 27.13
CA ILE A 5 15.96 -15.36 26.00
C ILE A 5 16.91 -14.38 25.31
N ALA A 6 17.32 -14.69 24.08
CA ALA A 6 18.03 -13.78 23.20
C ALA A 6 17.06 -13.37 22.09
N VAL A 7 17.09 -12.09 21.68
CA VAL A 7 16.36 -11.59 20.51
C VAL A 7 17.41 -11.33 19.43
N PRO A 8 17.62 -12.26 18.48
CA PRO A 8 18.72 -12.18 17.51
C PRO A 8 18.70 -10.87 16.70
N GLU A 9 17.52 -10.32 16.43
CA GLU A 9 17.32 -9.05 15.74
C GLU A 9 17.94 -7.89 16.51
N LEU A 10 17.66 -7.77 17.82
CA LEU A 10 18.21 -6.72 18.67
C LEU A 10 19.74 -6.82 18.82
N VAL A 11 20.28 -8.05 18.85
CA VAL A 11 21.73 -8.28 18.94
C VAL A 11 22.42 -7.92 17.61
N THR A 12 21.75 -8.17 16.48
CA THR A 12 22.25 -7.80 15.15
C THR A 12 22.26 -6.29 14.96
N ASP A 13 21.19 -5.60 15.33
CA ASP A 13 21.09 -4.12 15.29
C ASP A 13 22.15 -3.45 16.18
N ALA A 14 22.37 -4.01 17.37
CA ALA A 14 23.43 -3.55 18.27
C ALA A 14 24.83 -3.76 17.66
N ALA A 15 25.07 -4.88 16.97
CA ALA A 15 26.35 -5.13 16.31
C ALA A 15 26.60 -4.16 15.15
N THR A 16 25.57 -3.83 14.35
CA THR A 16 25.64 -2.81 13.29
C THR A 16 25.91 -1.41 13.85
N SER A 17 25.27 -1.06 14.97
CA SER A 17 25.53 0.21 15.67
C SER A 17 26.96 0.29 16.20
N LEU A 18 27.48 -0.80 16.76
CA LEU A 18 28.87 -0.90 17.21
C LEU A 18 29.85 -0.82 16.03
N GLU A 19 29.56 -1.42 14.89
CA GLU A 19 30.37 -1.31 13.67
C GLU A 19 30.47 0.14 13.20
N SER A 20 29.35 0.87 13.16
CA SER A 20 29.31 2.30 12.81
C SER A 20 30.10 3.17 13.80
N LEU A 21 29.99 2.90 15.10
CA LEU A 21 30.77 3.58 16.14
C LEU A 21 32.27 3.32 15.98
N GLY A 22 32.65 2.06 15.72
CA GLY A 22 34.03 1.67 15.47
C GLY A 22 34.65 2.41 14.28
N SER A 23 33.90 2.49 13.17
CA SER A 23 34.30 3.25 11.97
C SER A 23 34.50 4.74 12.28
N THR A 24 33.56 5.34 13.02
CA THR A 24 33.61 6.76 13.41
C THR A 24 34.82 7.06 14.29
N ILE A 25 35.09 6.20 15.29
CA ILE A 25 36.22 6.34 16.21
C ILE A 25 37.55 6.18 15.48
N SER A 26 37.68 5.18 14.60
CA SER A 26 38.88 4.99 13.78
C SER A 26 39.13 6.17 12.84
N ALA A 27 38.10 6.72 12.21
CA ALA A 27 38.21 7.91 11.36
C ALA A 27 38.69 9.14 12.16
N ALA A 28 38.15 9.35 13.37
CA ALA A 28 38.57 10.42 14.27
C ALA A 28 40.04 10.26 14.73
N GLN A 29 40.47 9.04 15.05
CA GLN A 29 41.84 8.73 15.46
C GLN A 29 42.85 8.99 14.34
N VAL A 30 42.50 8.63 13.10
CA VAL A 30 43.31 8.92 11.90
C VAL A 30 43.40 10.43 11.65
N ALA A 31 42.28 11.17 11.77
CA ALA A 31 42.28 12.61 11.59
C ALA A 31 43.14 13.36 12.62
N ALA A 32 43.20 12.86 13.86
CA ALA A 32 43.99 13.46 14.94
C ALA A 32 45.48 13.08 14.91
N ALA A 33 45.87 12.04 14.16
CA ALA A 33 47.21 11.46 14.20
C ALA A 33 48.31 12.48 13.88
N THR A 34 48.23 13.16 12.73
CA THR A 34 49.27 14.10 12.28
C THR A 34 49.50 15.25 13.27
N SER A 35 48.42 15.81 13.82
CA SER A 35 48.49 16.93 14.77
C SER A 35 49.04 16.56 16.15
N THR A 36 49.03 15.27 16.51
CA THR A 36 49.45 14.77 17.83
C THR A 36 50.81 14.07 17.81
N THR A 37 51.27 13.61 16.64
CA THR A 37 52.58 12.95 16.48
C THR A 37 53.62 13.81 15.76
N GLY A 38 53.21 14.93 15.15
CA GLY A 38 54.07 15.84 14.39
C GLY A 38 54.19 17.23 15.02
N LEU A 39 54.27 17.33 16.35
CA LEU A 39 54.38 18.62 17.04
C LEU A 39 55.74 19.27 16.75
N LEU A 40 55.69 20.52 16.29
CA LEU A 40 56.89 21.36 16.11
C LEU A 40 57.25 22.05 17.43
N ALA A 41 58.55 22.30 17.64
CA ALA A 41 59.01 23.09 18.78
C ALA A 41 58.45 24.52 18.70
N ALA A 42 57.97 25.05 19.83
CA ALA A 42 57.37 26.39 19.88
C ALA A 42 58.42 27.53 19.73
N ALA A 43 59.69 27.25 20.01
CA ALA A 43 60.84 28.12 19.79
C ALA A 43 62.09 27.25 19.51
N GLU A 44 63.14 27.87 18.96
CA GLU A 44 64.43 27.21 18.62
C GLU A 44 65.31 26.98 19.85
N ASP A 45 64.72 26.43 20.91
CA ASP A 45 65.41 26.09 22.15
C ASP A 45 65.26 24.61 22.49
N GLU A 46 66.21 24.09 23.26
CA GLU A 46 66.29 22.67 23.61
C GLU A 46 65.13 22.22 24.50
N VAL A 47 64.55 23.11 25.32
CA VAL A 47 63.41 22.81 26.19
C VAL A 47 62.14 22.64 25.36
N SER A 48 61.86 23.57 24.44
CA SER A 48 60.73 23.48 23.49
C SER A 48 60.84 22.25 22.58
N THR A 49 62.05 21.91 22.14
CA THR A 49 62.32 20.70 21.34
C THR A 49 62.07 19.42 22.13
N ALA A 50 62.54 19.36 23.39
CA ALA A 50 62.32 18.20 24.26
C ALA A 50 60.84 18.02 24.63
N ILE A 51 60.10 19.11 24.86
CA ILE A 51 58.66 19.08 25.13
C ILE A 51 57.88 18.59 23.90
N ALA A 52 58.18 19.11 22.70
CA ALA A 52 57.55 18.65 21.47
C ALA A 52 57.82 17.16 21.18
N ALA A 53 59.05 16.67 21.47
CA ALA A 53 59.40 15.26 21.36
C ALA A 53 58.64 14.37 22.36
N LEU A 54 58.51 14.80 23.62
CA LEU A 54 57.75 14.07 24.65
C LEU A 54 56.27 13.91 24.24
N PHE A 55 55.62 14.99 23.80
CA PHE A 55 54.23 14.93 23.37
C PHE A 55 54.04 14.11 22.09
N SER A 56 54.96 14.19 21.12
CA SER A 56 54.93 13.39 19.90
C SER A 56 55.10 11.88 20.17
N GLN A 57 55.96 11.53 21.14
CA GLN A 57 56.13 10.16 21.61
C GLN A 57 54.85 9.64 22.31
N HIS A 58 54.21 10.47 23.15
CA HIS A 58 52.93 10.13 23.77
C HIS A 58 51.82 9.94 22.75
N GLY A 59 51.74 10.82 21.73
CA GLY A 59 50.82 10.68 20.60
C GLY A 59 51.00 9.36 19.85
N SER A 60 52.24 8.94 19.62
CA SER A 60 52.56 7.69 18.93
C SER A 60 52.16 6.45 19.77
N ALA A 61 52.37 6.50 21.09
CA ALA A 61 51.92 5.46 22.01
C ALA A 61 50.39 5.36 22.05
N TYR A 62 49.69 6.49 22.04
CA TYR A 62 48.22 6.55 21.96
C TYR A 62 47.69 5.95 20.65
N GLN A 63 48.34 6.23 19.51
CA GLN A 63 47.96 5.65 18.21
C GLN A 63 48.16 4.13 18.19
N ALA A 64 49.25 3.61 18.77
CA ALA A 64 49.48 2.18 18.89
C ALA A 64 48.42 1.47 19.76
N LEU A 65 48.01 2.09 20.88
CA LEU A 65 46.93 1.57 21.73
C LEU A 65 45.57 1.62 21.03
N SER A 66 45.29 2.70 20.29
CA SER A 66 44.06 2.87 19.53
C SER A 66 43.90 1.80 18.45
N ALA A 67 44.99 1.42 17.78
CA ALA A 67 44.99 0.31 16.82
C ALA A 67 44.67 -1.05 17.49
N GLN A 68 45.17 -1.30 18.69
CA GLN A 68 44.85 -2.52 19.46
C GLN A 68 43.37 -2.54 19.89
N ALA A 69 42.83 -1.40 20.32
CA ALA A 69 41.42 -1.26 20.66
C ALA A 69 40.50 -1.48 19.44
N ALA A 70 40.88 -0.97 18.26
CA ALA A 70 40.14 -1.19 17.01
C ALA A 70 40.11 -2.68 16.61
N ALA A 71 41.23 -3.39 16.78
CA ALA A 71 41.31 -4.83 16.52
C ALA A 71 40.42 -5.63 17.49
N PHE A 72 40.43 -5.29 18.78
CA PHE A 72 39.53 -5.88 19.77
C PHE A 72 38.05 -5.61 19.44
N HIS A 73 37.70 -4.37 19.12
CA HIS A 73 36.34 -3.97 18.75
C HIS A 73 35.82 -4.75 17.53
N THR A 74 36.66 -4.91 16.51
CA THR A 74 36.36 -5.74 15.33
C THR A 74 36.11 -7.19 15.72
N GLY A 75 36.91 -7.75 16.64
CA GLY A 75 36.71 -9.09 17.19
C GLY A 75 35.37 -9.22 17.94
N LEU A 76 35.04 -8.25 18.79
CA LEU A 76 33.79 -8.21 19.57
C LEU A 76 32.56 -8.18 18.65
N VAL A 77 32.53 -7.29 17.65
CA VAL A 77 31.41 -7.18 16.69
C VAL A 77 31.23 -8.49 15.92
N ARG A 78 32.33 -9.11 15.47
CA ARG A 78 32.29 -10.40 14.76
C ARG A 78 31.72 -11.52 15.64
N THR A 79 32.12 -11.57 16.91
CA THR A 79 31.60 -12.56 17.87
C THR A 79 30.11 -12.35 18.15
N LEU A 80 29.64 -11.09 18.26
CA LEU A 80 28.21 -10.78 18.44
C LEU A 80 27.38 -11.21 17.23
N GLN A 81 27.83 -10.92 16.01
CA GLN A 81 27.17 -11.34 14.76
C GLN A 81 27.13 -12.87 14.63
N ALA A 82 28.24 -13.55 14.93
CA ALA A 82 28.31 -15.02 14.93
C ALA A 82 27.37 -15.65 15.97
N GLY A 83 27.27 -15.05 17.16
CA GLY A 83 26.33 -15.46 18.21
C GLY A 83 24.87 -15.31 17.78
N ALA A 84 24.48 -14.15 17.25
CA ALA A 84 23.13 -13.92 16.74
C ALA A 84 22.75 -14.90 15.62
N GLY A 85 23.68 -15.15 14.68
CA GLY A 85 23.49 -16.15 13.62
C GLY A 85 23.32 -17.58 14.15
N ALA A 86 24.03 -17.96 15.21
CA ALA A 86 23.88 -19.27 15.85
C ALA A 86 22.51 -19.43 16.52
N TYR A 87 22.01 -18.41 17.23
CA TYR A 87 20.67 -18.43 17.82
C TYR A 87 19.56 -18.50 16.75
N ALA A 88 19.61 -17.63 15.73
CA ALA A 88 18.65 -17.65 14.63
C ALA A 88 18.69 -18.97 13.82
N GLY A 89 19.88 -19.53 13.63
CA GLY A 89 20.06 -20.84 12.98
C GLY A 89 19.46 -21.98 13.80
N THR A 90 19.58 -21.92 15.13
CA THR A 90 19.00 -22.90 16.05
C THR A 90 17.47 -22.85 16.04
N GLU A 91 16.88 -21.66 16.08
CA GLU A 91 15.41 -21.49 15.97
C GLU A 91 14.86 -22.07 14.66
N ARG A 92 15.53 -21.80 13.53
CA ARG A 92 15.16 -22.38 12.23
C ARG A 92 15.29 -23.90 12.19
N ALA A 93 16.35 -24.45 12.78
CA ALA A 93 16.60 -25.89 12.81
C ALA A 93 15.54 -26.65 13.63
N PHE A 94 14.97 -26.03 14.67
CA PHE A 94 13.94 -26.65 15.52
C PHE A 94 12.50 -26.37 15.07
N ALA A 95 12.23 -25.29 14.33
CA ALA A 95 10.88 -24.96 13.90
C ALA A 95 10.24 -26.02 12.98
N ALA A 96 10.96 -26.50 11.97
CA ALA A 96 10.42 -27.47 11.01
C ALA A 96 10.16 -28.86 11.64
N PRO A 97 11.07 -29.45 12.43
CA PRO A 97 10.81 -30.70 13.13
C PRO A 97 9.67 -30.62 14.15
N LEU A 98 9.53 -29.51 14.87
CA LEU A 98 8.44 -29.33 15.84
C LEU A 98 7.08 -29.23 15.15
N ARG A 99 6.98 -28.51 14.03
CA ARG A 99 5.77 -28.47 13.20
C ARG A 99 5.42 -29.84 12.60
N ALA A 100 6.43 -30.59 12.18
CA ALA A 100 6.22 -31.96 11.69
C ALA A 100 5.70 -32.88 12.80
N LEU A 101 6.28 -32.82 14.00
CA LEU A 101 5.83 -33.60 15.15
C LEU A 101 4.40 -33.25 15.57
N GLU A 102 4.04 -31.96 15.59
CA GLU A 102 2.68 -31.50 15.85
C GLU A 102 1.69 -32.07 14.82
N LYS A 103 2.05 -31.99 13.53
CA LYS A 103 1.24 -32.55 12.45
C LYS A 103 1.07 -34.06 12.58
N ASP A 104 2.14 -34.81 12.82
CA ASP A 104 2.09 -36.26 12.98
C ASP A 104 1.21 -36.68 14.17
N ALA A 105 1.28 -35.93 15.28
CA ALA A 105 0.43 -36.16 16.43
C ALA A 105 -1.05 -35.89 16.13
N LEU A 106 -1.37 -34.80 15.41
CA LEU A 106 -2.73 -34.49 14.98
C LEU A 106 -3.26 -35.52 13.98
N ASP A 107 -2.45 -35.93 13.01
CA ASP A 107 -2.82 -36.94 12.02
C ASP A 107 -3.13 -38.29 12.73
N LEU A 108 -2.36 -38.68 13.75
CA LEU A 108 -2.65 -39.86 14.57
C LEU A 108 -3.96 -39.74 15.36
N ILE A 109 -4.21 -38.58 15.97
CA ILE A 109 -5.45 -38.31 16.72
C ILE A 109 -6.67 -38.30 15.80
N ASN A 110 -6.52 -37.75 14.59
CA ASN A 110 -7.61 -37.56 13.63
C ASN A 110 -7.88 -38.80 12.76
N ALA A 111 -6.90 -39.68 12.56
CA ALA A 111 -7.02 -40.85 11.69
C ALA A 111 -8.30 -41.70 11.91
N PRO A 112 -8.73 -41.99 13.16
CA PRO A 112 -9.97 -42.74 13.37
C PRO A 112 -11.22 -42.01 12.87
N THR A 113 -11.34 -40.71 13.13
CA THR A 113 -12.51 -39.91 12.74
C THR A 113 -12.48 -39.52 11.27
N ASP A 114 -11.31 -39.27 10.70
CA ASP A 114 -11.16 -39.04 9.27
C ASP A 114 -11.57 -40.28 8.48
N THR A 115 -11.17 -41.47 8.93
CA THR A 115 -11.56 -42.74 8.29
C THR A 115 -13.05 -43.02 8.42
N LEU A 116 -13.64 -42.78 9.60
CA LEU A 116 -15.02 -43.17 9.88
C LEU A 116 -16.06 -42.13 9.41
N LEU A 117 -15.71 -40.86 9.48
CA LEU A 117 -16.64 -39.72 9.33
C LEU A 117 -16.20 -38.73 8.26
N GLY A 118 -15.03 -38.92 7.64
CA GLY A 118 -14.48 -37.99 6.64
C GLY A 118 -14.18 -36.60 7.23
N ARG A 119 -14.00 -36.50 8.54
CA ARG A 119 -13.86 -35.24 9.27
C ARG A 119 -12.93 -35.41 10.47
N PRO A 120 -11.97 -34.50 10.69
CA PRO A 120 -11.01 -34.64 11.77
C PRO A 120 -11.70 -34.46 13.12
N LEU A 121 -11.13 -35.03 14.17
CA LEU A 121 -11.60 -34.81 15.54
C LEU A 121 -11.22 -33.40 16.00
N ILE A 122 -9.99 -32.98 15.67
CA ILE A 122 -9.39 -31.68 16.00
C ILE A 122 -8.74 -31.09 14.74
N GLY A 123 -9.09 -29.86 14.39
CA GLY A 123 -8.46 -29.14 13.27
C GLY A 123 -9.39 -28.11 12.66
N ASN A 124 -8.86 -27.10 11.98
CA ASN A 124 -9.70 -26.15 11.26
C ASN A 124 -10.19 -26.75 9.93
N GLY A 125 -11.33 -26.27 9.46
CA GLY A 125 -11.82 -26.58 8.13
C GLY A 125 -10.91 -25.97 7.06
N ALA A 126 -10.79 -26.65 5.91
CA ALA A 126 -10.09 -26.10 4.76
C ALA A 126 -10.81 -24.85 4.25
N ASN A 127 -10.07 -23.78 3.95
CA ASN A 127 -10.66 -22.63 3.29
C ASN A 127 -11.08 -23.02 1.87
N GLY A 128 -12.21 -22.47 1.42
CA GLY A 128 -12.58 -22.47 0.03
C GLY A 128 -11.58 -21.68 -0.80
N THR A 129 -11.49 -22.05 -2.06
CA THR A 129 -10.73 -21.38 -3.11
C THR A 129 -11.65 -20.90 -4.21
N THR A 130 -11.22 -19.89 -4.96
CA THR A 130 -11.82 -19.52 -6.25
C THR A 130 -11.36 -20.52 -7.31
N THR A 131 -12.28 -21.15 -8.04
CA THR A 131 -11.92 -22.08 -9.13
C THR A 131 -11.43 -21.31 -10.36
N ALA A 132 -10.90 -22.03 -11.35
CA ALA A 132 -10.48 -21.44 -12.63
C ALA A 132 -11.65 -20.78 -13.39
N GLU A 133 -12.88 -21.21 -13.13
CA GLU A 133 -14.10 -20.61 -13.67
C GLU A 133 -14.56 -19.37 -12.88
N GLY A 134 -13.80 -18.95 -11.85
CA GLY A 134 -14.12 -17.81 -11.01
C GLY A 134 -15.18 -18.09 -9.94
N VAL A 135 -15.39 -19.36 -9.58
CA VAL A 135 -16.41 -19.76 -8.59
C VAL A 135 -15.77 -19.92 -7.21
N GLY A 136 -16.26 -19.19 -6.22
CA GLY A 136 -15.89 -19.35 -4.82
C GLY A 136 -16.44 -20.65 -4.23
N THR A 137 -15.56 -21.57 -3.83
CA THR A 137 -15.97 -22.82 -3.20
C THR A 137 -16.31 -22.63 -1.71
N PRO A 138 -17.21 -23.43 -1.13
CA PRO A 138 -17.50 -23.36 0.31
C PRO A 138 -16.29 -23.73 1.16
N GLY A 139 -16.18 -23.09 2.33
CA GLY A 139 -15.25 -23.50 3.38
C GLY A 139 -15.65 -24.84 4.00
N GLY A 140 -14.64 -25.68 4.27
CA GLY A 140 -14.81 -26.96 4.93
C GLY A 140 -15.22 -26.81 6.40
N ALA A 141 -15.85 -27.85 6.95
CA ALA A 141 -16.21 -27.87 8.36
C ALA A 141 -14.98 -28.03 9.27
N GLY A 142 -14.95 -27.33 10.41
CA GLY A 142 -13.94 -27.55 11.46
C GLY A 142 -14.01 -28.96 12.06
N GLY A 143 -13.03 -29.40 12.82
CA GLY A 143 -13.00 -30.71 13.46
C GLY A 143 -14.19 -30.94 14.41
N ILE A 144 -14.55 -32.19 14.65
CA ILE A 144 -15.77 -32.57 15.39
C ILE A 144 -15.79 -32.00 16.81
N LEU A 145 -14.69 -32.09 17.55
CA LEU A 145 -14.59 -31.57 18.92
C LEU A 145 -14.07 -30.14 18.96
N TRP A 146 -13.00 -29.87 18.22
CA TRP A 146 -12.35 -28.57 18.23
C TRP A 146 -11.92 -28.18 16.83
N GLY A 147 -12.36 -27.00 16.39
CA GLY A 147 -11.99 -26.51 15.08
C GLY A 147 -12.87 -25.38 14.59
N ASN A 148 -12.24 -24.35 14.05
CA ASN A 148 -12.95 -23.31 13.32
C ASN A 148 -13.37 -23.85 11.95
N GLY A 149 -14.49 -23.36 11.42
CA GLY A 149 -14.81 -23.58 10.02
C GLY A 149 -13.85 -22.84 9.09
N GLY A 150 -13.63 -23.39 7.90
CA GLY A 150 -12.85 -22.71 6.87
C GLY A 150 -13.60 -21.54 6.28
N ASN A 151 -12.90 -20.51 5.82
CA ASN A 151 -13.51 -19.39 5.12
C ASN A 151 -14.02 -19.84 3.74
N GLY A 152 -15.11 -19.26 3.26
CA GLY A 152 -15.56 -19.45 1.88
C GLY A 152 -14.63 -18.76 0.89
N GLY A 153 -14.48 -19.33 -0.31
CA GLY A 153 -13.75 -18.70 -1.40
C GLY A 153 -14.56 -17.58 -2.06
N ASP A 154 -13.87 -16.60 -2.62
CA ASP A 154 -14.48 -15.48 -3.34
C ASP A 154 -14.93 -15.93 -4.73
N SER A 155 -16.08 -15.43 -5.17
CA SER A 155 -16.57 -15.60 -6.54
C SER A 155 -16.30 -14.34 -7.34
N ILE A 156 -15.73 -14.50 -8.53
CA ILE A 156 -15.54 -13.43 -9.53
C ILE A 156 -16.41 -13.67 -10.78
N ALA A 157 -17.00 -14.86 -10.89
CA ALA A 157 -17.93 -15.20 -11.96
C ALA A 157 -19.27 -14.48 -11.82
N LEU A 158 -19.78 -13.96 -12.95
CA LEU A 158 -21.06 -13.26 -13.02
C LEU A 158 -22.21 -14.13 -12.46
N GLY A 159 -22.99 -13.57 -11.55
CA GLY A 159 -24.18 -14.19 -10.99
C GLY A 159 -23.89 -15.33 -10.01
N VAL A 160 -22.62 -15.56 -9.65
CA VAL A 160 -22.22 -16.64 -8.74
C VAL A 160 -22.03 -16.11 -7.32
N PRO A 161 -22.82 -16.58 -6.34
CA PRO A 161 -22.66 -16.18 -4.95
C PRO A 161 -21.28 -16.52 -4.40
N GLY A 162 -20.84 -15.80 -3.38
CA GLY A 162 -19.61 -16.13 -2.68
C GLY A 162 -19.71 -17.49 -1.98
N GLY A 163 -18.58 -18.17 -1.82
CA GLY A 163 -18.51 -19.43 -1.10
C GLY A 163 -19.03 -19.27 0.34
N ALA A 164 -19.86 -20.19 0.82
CA ALA A 164 -20.30 -20.15 2.21
C ALA A 164 -19.12 -20.44 3.15
N GLY A 165 -19.07 -19.76 4.30
CA GLY A 165 -18.17 -20.11 5.38
C GLY A 165 -18.53 -21.47 5.99
N GLY A 166 -17.51 -22.27 6.29
CA GLY A 166 -17.69 -23.58 6.89
C GLY A 166 -18.19 -23.49 8.34
N PRO A 167 -19.00 -24.46 8.81
CA PRO A 167 -19.40 -24.52 10.21
C PRO A 167 -18.24 -25.02 11.10
N ALA A 168 -18.23 -24.58 12.35
CA ALA A 168 -17.33 -25.11 13.37
C ALA A 168 -17.75 -26.52 13.89
N GLY A 169 -16.93 -27.06 14.79
CA GLY A 169 -17.19 -28.28 15.54
C GLY A 169 -18.10 -28.12 16.75
N LEU A 170 -17.84 -28.89 17.81
CA LEU A 170 -18.42 -28.66 19.13
C LEU A 170 -17.95 -27.32 19.72
N ILE A 171 -16.65 -27.05 19.61
CA ILE A 171 -16.01 -25.78 20.00
C ILE A 171 -15.28 -25.19 18.81
N GLY A 172 -15.53 -23.92 18.49
CA GLY A 172 -14.85 -23.21 17.41
C GLY A 172 -15.68 -22.10 16.79
N ARG A 173 -15.08 -21.26 15.97
CA ARG A 173 -15.77 -20.18 15.26
C ARG A 173 -16.15 -20.62 13.85
N GLY A 174 -17.31 -20.17 13.38
CA GLY A 174 -17.67 -20.36 11.97
C GLY A 174 -16.72 -19.60 11.05
N GLY A 175 -16.48 -20.14 9.86
CA GLY A 175 -15.67 -19.46 8.84
C GLY A 175 -16.41 -18.26 8.24
N THR A 176 -15.68 -17.28 7.72
CA THR A 176 -16.30 -16.15 7.02
C THR A 176 -16.85 -16.60 5.66
N GLY A 177 -17.92 -15.97 5.18
CA GLY A 177 -18.36 -16.13 3.80
C GLY A 177 -17.41 -15.42 2.83
N GLY A 178 -17.27 -15.96 1.63
CA GLY A 178 -16.52 -15.32 0.54
C GLY A 178 -17.33 -14.24 -0.15
N MET A 179 -16.66 -13.37 -0.89
CA MET A 179 -17.26 -12.33 -1.71
C MET A 179 -18.11 -12.91 -2.85
N GLY A 180 -19.23 -12.26 -3.17
CA GLY A 180 -20.07 -12.60 -4.31
C GLY A 180 -19.50 -12.04 -5.62
N GLY A 181 -19.66 -12.79 -6.71
CA GLY A 181 -19.38 -12.28 -8.03
C GLY A 181 -20.40 -11.22 -8.44
N TRP A 182 -20.20 -10.58 -9.59
CA TRP A 182 -21.09 -9.53 -10.08
C TRP A 182 -22.57 -9.90 -10.00
N ALA A 183 -23.42 -8.99 -9.52
CA ALA A 183 -24.86 -9.22 -9.34
C ALA A 183 -25.21 -10.46 -8.51
N ALA A 184 -24.28 -10.94 -7.68
CA ALA A 184 -24.47 -12.09 -6.81
C ALA A 184 -24.15 -11.76 -5.35
N PRO A 185 -24.92 -12.33 -4.40
CA PRO A 185 -24.75 -12.01 -3.00
C PRO A 185 -23.43 -12.57 -2.44
N GLY A 186 -22.97 -11.94 -1.36
CA GLY A 186 -21.89 -12.49 -0.57
C GLY A 186 -22.25 -13.84 0.04
N GLY A 187 -21.25 -14.69 0.24
CA GLY A 187 -21.40 -15.98 0.89
C GLY A 187 -21.89 -15.83 2.33
N THR A 188 -22.74 -16.73 2.78
CA THR A 188 -23.17 -16.74 4.19
C THR A 188 -22.01 -17.12 5.11
N GLY A 189 -21.92 -16.51 6.29
CA GLY A 189 -20.98 -16.90 7.32
C GLY A 189 -21.33 -18.26 7.94
N GLY A 190 -20.31 -19.03 8.31
CA GLY A 190 -20.47 -20.35 8.90
C GLY A 190 -21.03 -20.31 10.32
N ALA A 191 -21.72 -21.38 10.72
CA ALA A 191 -22.21 -21.50 12.09
C ALA A 191 -21.06 -21.62 13.11
N GLY A 192 -21.22 -20.99 14.27
CA GLY A 192 -20.33 -21.20 15.41
C GLY A 192 -20.42 -22.61 15.97
N GLY A 193 -19.50 -22.94 16.88
CA GLY A 193 -19.45 -24.25 17.50
C GLY A 193 -20.76 -24.60 18.19
N TRP A 194 -21.16 -25.87 18.12
CA TRP A 194 -22.44 -26.31 18.66
C TRP A 194 -22.58 -25.94 20.14
N LEU A 195 -21.56 -26.23 20.96
CA LEU A 195 -21.54 -25.85 22.36
C LEU A 195 -21.04 -24.42 22.54
N TRP A 196 -19.87 -24.11 22.01
CA TRP A 196 -19.25 -22.79 22.17
C TRP A 196 -18.63 -22.32 20.87
N GLY A 197 -19.08 -21.15 20.41
CA GLY A 197 -18.47 -20.53 19.26
C GLY A 197 -19.28 -19.40 18.68
N ASN A 198 -18.58 -18.37 18.21
CA ASN A 198 -19.24 -17.31 17.45
C ASN A 198 -19.48 -17.78 16.01
N GLY A 199 -20.57 -17.31 15.41
CA GLY A 199 -20.76 -17.43 13.97
C GLY A 199 -19.74 -16.61 13.18
N GLY A 200 -19.47 -17.03 11.95
CA GLY A 200 -18.59 -16.32 11.02
C GLY A 200 -19.29 -15.12 10.38
N ALA A 201 -18.53 -14.11 9.94
CA ALA A 201 -19.09 -12.98 9.21
C ALA A 201 -19.61 -13.40 7.83
N GLY A 202 -20.64 -12.73 7.32
CA GLY A 202 -21.05 -12.85 5.92
C GLY A 202 -20.06 -12.17 4.98
N GLY A 203 -19.96 -12.67 3.76
CA GLY A 203 -19.09 -12.12 2.71
C GLY A 203 -19.65 -10.85 2.09
N ILE A 204 -18.79 -10.07 1.44
CA ILE A 204 -19.18 -8.85 0.72
C ILE A 204 -20.05 -9.24 -0.49
N GLY A 205 -21.13 -8.50 -0.75
CA GLY A 205 -21.92 -8.65 -1.97
C GLY A 205 -21.14 -8.18 -3.18
N GLY A 206 -21.23 -8.91 -4.30
CA GLY A 206 -20.70 -8.38 -5.55
C GLY A 206 -21.45 -7.10 -5.94
N PRO A 207 -20.91 -6.32 -6.90
CA PRO A 207 -21.56 -5.08 -7.33
C PRO A 207 -23.05 -5.28 -7.61
N THR A 208 -23.87 -4.36 -7.12
CA THR A 208 -25.35 -4.33 -7.13
C THR A 208 -26.06 -5.37 -6.24
N ALA A 209 -25.32 -6.24 -5.56
CA ALA A 209 -25.86 -7.37 -4.82
C ALA A 209 -25.67 -7.25 -3.30
N PRO A 210 -26.55 -7.88 -2.51
CA PRO A 210 -26.49 -7.74 -1.07
C PRO A 210 -25.32 -8.50 -0.45
N GLY A 211 -24.88 -8.03 0.71
CA GLY A 211 -23.92 -8.75 1.54
C GLY A 211 -24.48 -10.07 2.05
N GLY A 212 -23.60 -11.02 2.30
CA GLY A 212 -23.93 -12.33 2.86
C GLY A 212 -24.44 -12.22 4.29
N THR A 213 -25.30 -13.14 4.71
CA THR A 213 -25.77 -13.18 6.10
C THR A 213 -24.67 -13.66 7.03
N GLY A 214 -24.56 -13.08 8.22
CA GLY A 214 -23.69 -13.59 9.28
C GLY A 214 -24.14 -14.96 9.78
N GLY A 215 -23.18 -15.81 10.14
CA GLY A 215 -23.43 -17.12 10.71
C GLY A 215 -24.00 -17.03 12.13
N SER A 216 -24.82 -17.99 12.53
CA SER A 216 -25.40 -18.01 13.89
C SER A 216 -24.52 -18.81 14.85
N ALA A 217 -24.61 -18.49 16.14
CA ALA A 217 -24.13 -19.34 17.22
C ALA A 217 -25.26 -20.26 17.73
N HIS A 218 -24.91 -21.34 18.43
CA HIS A 218 -25.85 -22.35 18.90
C HIS A 218 -26.21 -22.21 20.38
N TRP A 219 -25.40 -22.72 21.31
CA TRP A 219 -25.67 -22.59 22.75
C TRP A 219 -25.00 -21.34 23.37
N PHE A 220 -23.69 -21.19 23.15
CA PHE A 220 -22.90 -20.06 23.62
C PHE A 220 -22.10 -19.43 22.48
N GLY A 221 -22.10 -18.10 22.41
CA GLY A 221 -21.34 -17.34 21.42
C GLY A 221 -22.17 -16.27 20.73
N ALA A 222 -21.52 -15.28 20.15
CA ALA A 222 -22.19 -14.23 19.40
C ALA A 222 -22.48 -14.67 17.95
N GLY A 223 -23.54 -14.13 17.36
CA GLY A 223 -23.75 -14.21 15.93
C GLY A 223 -22.67 -13.45 15.16
N GLY A 224 -22.36 -13.90 13.95
CA GLY A 224 -21.47 -13.22 13.04
C GLY A 224 -22.12 -11.97 12.43
N THR A 225 -21.33 -10.99 12.06
CA THR A 225 -21.83 -9.79 11.39
C THR A 225 -22.31 -10.11 9.97
N GLY A 226 -23.30 -9.38 9.48
CA GLY A 226 -23.66 -9.40 8.06
C GLY A 226 -22.55 -8.80 7.21
N GLY A 227 -22.44 -9.24 5.96
CA GLY A 227 -21.49 -8.72 5.00
C GLY A 227 -21.89 -7.36 4.43
N LEU A 228 -20.92 -6.61 3.92
CA LEU A 228 -21.17 -5.35 3.24
C LEU A 228 -21.96 -5.59 1.94
N GLY A 229 -22.90 -4.70 1.60
CA GLY A 229 -23.51 -4.68 0.26
C GLY A 229 -22.53 -4.20 -0.80
N GLY A 230 -22.71 -4.65 -2.04
CA GLY A 230 -21.90 -4.18 -3.18
C GLY A 230 -22.28 -2.77 -3.63
N GLU A 231 -21.37 -2.07 -4.28
CA GLU A 231 -21.56 -0.75 -4.89
C GLU A 231 -22.67 -0.76 -5.98
N PRO A 232 -23.19 0.41 -6.43
CA PRO A 232 -24.11 0.45 -7.57
C PRO A 232 -23.37 0.11 -8.87
N GLY A 233 -24.14 -0.21 -9.90
CA GLY A 233 -23.56 -0.57 -11.18
C GLY A 233 -24.60 -1.08 -12.18
N PRO A 234 -24.20 -1.33 -13.42
CA PRO A 234 -25.06 -1.97 -14.42
C PRO A 234 -25.47 -3.39 -13.97
N ALA A 235 -26.66 -3.84 -14.37
CA ALA A 235 -27.09 -5.22 -14.11
C ALA A 235 -26.16 -6.29 -14.72
N THR A 236 -25.31 -5.91 -15.67
CA THR A 236 -24.32 -6.78 -16.31
C THR A 236 -22.93 -6.14 -16.31
N PRO A 237 -21.84 -6.94 -16.34
CA PRO A 237 -20.48 -6.40 -16.32
C PRO A 237 -20.08 -5.61 -17.57
N THR A 238 -20.87 -5.69 -18.64
CA THR A 238 -20.55 -5.07 -19.93
C THR A 238 -20.92 -3.59 -20.01
N GLY A 239 -21.41 -2.99 -18.92
CA GLY A 239 -21.82 -1.58 -18.91
C GLY A 239 -23.12 -1.29 -19.68
N THR A 240 -23.74 -2.31 -20.28
CA THR A 240 -24.93 -2.16 -21.13
C THR A 240 -26.18 -2.62 -20.39
N GLY A 241 -26.99 -1.68 -19.90
CA GLY A 241 -28.29 -1.99 -19.31
C GLY A 241 -28.77 -1.03 -18.23
N THR A 242 -29.78 -1.46 -17.49
CA THR A 242 -30.34 -0.72 -16.36
C THR A 242 -29.30 -0.61 -15.25
N MET A 243 -29.03 0.62 -14.81
CA MET A 243 -28.26 0.87 -13.58
C MET A 243 -29.06 0.39 -12.38
N LEU A 244 -28.48 -0.51 -11.60
CA LEU A 244 -29.03 -0.99 -10.35
C LEU A 244 -28.42 -0.18 -9.19
N GLY A 245 -29.25 0.03 -8.16
CA GLY A 245 -28.78 0.65 -6.93
C GLY A 245 -27.77 -0.23 -6.20
N ALA A 246 -27.12 0.37 -5.22
CA ALA A 246 -26.20 -0.34 -4.35
C ALA A 246 -26.87 -1.49 -3.60
N GLY A 247 -26.12 -2.55 -3.39
CA GLY A 247 -26.51 -3.71 -2.61
C GLY A 247 -26.81 -3.35 -1.16
N GLN A 248 -27.76 -4.09 -0.57
CA GLN A 248 -28.04 -3.97 0.86
C GLN A 248 -26.98 -4.69 1.68
N GLY A 249 -26.75 -4.24 2.91
CA GLY A 249 -25.95 -5.00 3.84
C GLY A 249 -26.63 -6.33 4.21
N GLY A 250 -25.81 -7.36 4.43
CA GLY A 250 -26.30 -8.66 4.88
C GLY A 250 -26.87 -8.59 6.29
N THR A 251 -27.77 -9.51 6.63
CA THR A 251 -28.27 -9.58 8.01
C THR A 251 -27.22 -10.16 8.95
N GLY A 252 -27.17 -9.69 10.20
CA GLY A 252 -26.37 -10.34 11.24
C GLY A 252 -26.92 -11.71 11.60
N GLY A 253 -26.04 -12.61 12.04
CA GLY A 253 -26.41 -13.93 12.53
C GLY A 253 -26.95 -13.88 13.96
N ASN A 254 -27.67 -14.92 14.38
CA ASN A 254 -28.23 -14.97 15.72
C ASN A 254 -27.18 -15.36 16.77
N GLY A 255 -27.29 -14.79 17.97
CA GLY A 255 -26.52 -15.20 19.13
C GLY A 255 -26.95 -16.58 19.65
N GLY A 256 -26.08 -17.20 20.44
CA GLY A 256 -26.34 -18.49 21.06
C GLY A 256 -27.50 -18.41 22.05
N LEU A 257 -28.28 -19.49 22.14
CA LEU A 257 -29.55 -19.57 22.85
C LEU A 257 -29.48 -19.04 24.29
N TRP A 258 -28.43 -19.39 25.04
CA TRP A 258 -28.29 -18.94 26.43
C TRP A 258 -27.53 -17.63 26.53
N VAL A 259 -26.31 -17.59 26.01
CA VAL A 259 -25.44 -16.41 26.10
C VAL A 259 -24.86 -16.12 24.74
N GLY A 260 -25.21 -14.97 24.18
CA GLY A 260 -24.75 -14.55 22.87
C GLY A 260 -25.51 -13.36 22.34
N ASN A 261 -24.79 -12.30 21.97
CA ASN A 261 -25.40 -11.21 21.22
C ASN A 261 -25.66 -11.65 19.77
N GLY A 262 -26.72 -11.13 19.17
CA GLY A 262 -26.87 -11.17 17.72
C GLY A 262 -25.76 -10.38 17.05
N GLY A 263 -25.32 -10.84 15.89
CA GLY A 263 -24.37 -10.10 15.07
C GLY A 263 -25.00 -8.83 14.52
N ALA A 264 -24.20 -7.78 14.33
CA ALA A 264 -24.68 -6.58 13.65
C ALA A 264 -25.01 -6.89 12.18
N GLY A 265 -25.96 -6.16 11.61
CA GLY A 265 -26.16 -6.16 10.17
C GLY A 265 -24.98 -5.50 9.46
N GLY A 266 -24.72 -5.91 8.23
CA GLY A 266 -23.69 -5.32 7.38
C GLY A 266 -24.11 -3.92 6.92
N GLN A 267 -23.13 -3.09 6.59
CA GLN A 267 -23.41 -1.80 5.95
C GLN A 267 -23.92 -2.04 4.52
N GLY A 268 -24.81 -1.16 4.03
CA GLY A 268 -25.13 -1.12 2.61
C GLY A 268 -23.94 -0.69 1.75
N GLY A 269 -23.94 -1.06 0.48
CA GLY A 269 -22.93 -0.60 -0.48
C GLY A 269 -22.99 0.91 -0.69
N VAL A 270 -21.86 1.51 -1.05
CA VAL A 270 -21.70 2.96 -1.24
C VAL A 270 -22.79 3.57 -2.13
N LEU A 271 -23.01 4.88 -2.04
CA LEU A 271 -23.94 5.64 -2.89
C LEU A 271 -25.45 5.34 -2.72
N SER A 272 -25.88 4.59 -1.68
CA SER A 272 -27.27 4.56 -1.11
C SER A 272 -27.72 3.17 -0.61
N GLY A 273 -26.85 2.17 -0.53
CA GLY A 273 -27.24 0.83 -0.10
C GLY A 273 -27.88 0.84 1.29
N ALA A 274 -28.99 0.14 1.48
CA ALA A 274 -29.59 0.06 2.82
C ALA A 274 -28.73 -0.85 3.72
N GLY A 275 -28.61 -0.50 5.00
CA GLY A 275 -27.97 -1.37 5.97
C GLY A 275 -28.77 -2.65 6.24
N GLY A 276 -28.08 -3.74 6.54
CA GLY A 276 -28.68 -5.02 6.89
C GLY A 276 -29.26 -5.01 8.30
N HIS A 277 -30.22 -5.88 8.57
CA HIS A 277 -30.80 -6.02 9.92
C HIS A 277 -29.80 -6.73 10.85
N GLY A 278 -29.75 -6.32 12.12
CA GLY A 278 -29.03 -7.08 13.14
C GLY A 278 -29.70 -8.42 13.43
N GLY A 279 -28.90 -9.41 13.81
CA GLY A 279 -29.39 -10.70 14.27
C GLY A 279 -29.99 -10.64 15.68
N THR A 280 -30.77 -11.65 16.05
CA THR A 280 -31.37 -11.70 17.39
C THR A 280 -30.35 -12.16 18.44
N GLY A 281 -30.42 -11.62 19.66
CA GLY A 281 -29.67 -12.16 20.81
C GLY A 281 -30.31 -13.45 21.37
N GLY A 282 -29.54 -14.18 22.16
CA GLY A 282 -30.07 -15.25 23.03
C GLY A 282 -30.74 -14.71 24.29
N GLU A 283 -31.13 -15.61 25.19
CA GLU A 283 -31.84 -15.30 26.44
C GLU A 283 -31.16 -14.19 27.27
N PHE A 284 -29.83 -14.25 27.39
CA PHE A 284 -29.01 -13.26 28.09
C PHE A 284 -28.20 -12.36 27.13
N GLY A 285 -28.61 -12.28 25.87
CA GLY A 285 -27.93 -11.53 24.82
C GLY A 285 -28.74 -10.35 24.30
N HIS A 286 -28.06 -9.39 23.67
CA HIS A 286 -28.70 -8.30 22.96
C HIS A 286 -28.82 -8.60 21.46
N SER A 287 -29.87 -8.10 20.82
CA SER A 287 -29.94 -8.07 19.35
C SER A 287 -28.81 -7.21 18.79
N GLY A 288 -28.30 -7.61 17.62
CA GLY A 288 -27.34 -6.82 16.88
C GLY A 288 -27.95 -5.52 16.39
N ALA A 289 -27.11 -4.51 16.20
CA ALA A 289 -27.53 -3.27 15.56
C ALA A 289 -27.82 -3.51 14.07
N THR A 290 -28.77 -2.75 13.52
CA THR A 290 -28.90 -2.60 12.06
C THR A 290 -27.63 -1.94 11.52
N GLY A 291 -27.13 -2.43 10.41
CA GLY A 291 -26.00 -1.82 9.72
C GLY A 291 -26.33 -0.41 9.24
N ALA A 292 -25.30 0.41 9.07
CA ALA A 292 -25.48 1.73 8.50
C ALA A 292 -25.88 1.65 7.02
N PRO A 293 -26.59 2.65 6.48
CA PRO A 293 -26.64 2.86 5.04
C PRO A 293 -25.24 3.01 4.45
N GLY A 294 -25.11 2.74 3.15
CA GLY A 294 -23.91 3.06 2.40
C GLY A 294 -23.66 4.55 2.37
N GLY A 295 -22.42 4.92 2.70
CA GLY A 295 -21.97 6.32 2.67
C GLY A 295 -21.47 6.73 1.29
N ASP A 296 -20.84 7.89 1.25
CA ASP A 296 -20.09 8.36 0.09
C ASP A 296 -18.97 7.35 -0.25
N PRO A 297 -18.58 7.22 -1.53
CA PRO A 297 -17.57 6.26 -1.98
C PRO A 297 -16.16 6.75 -1.63
N ILE A 298 -15.91 6.87 -0.34
CA ILE A 298 -14.71 7.47 0.24
C ILE A 298 -13.81 6.38 0.83
N VAL A 299 -12.50 6.55 0.67
CA VAL A 299 -11.47 5.78 1.39
C VAL A 299 -10.47 6.73 2.05
N ASP A 300 -9.89 6.30 3.16
CA ASP A 300 -8.92 7.09 3.92
C ASP A 300 -7.67 7.39 3.07
N LEU A 301 -7.26 8.66 3.09
CA LEU A 301 -6.00 9.10 2.50
C LEU A 301 -4.94 9.20 3.59
N GLN A 302 -3.91 8.36 3.47
CA GLN A 302 -2.71 8.51 4.27
C GLN A 302 -1.57 9.10 3.46
N MET A 303 -0.62 9.73 4.14
CA MET A 303 0.60 10.23 3.54
C MET A 303 1.78 9.31 3.90
N ASN A 304 2.59 8.97 2.91
CA ASN A 304 3.94 8.46 3.13
C ASN A 304 4.94 9.51 2.64
N VAL A 305 5.46 10.30 3.59
CA VAL A 305 6.27 11.49 3.28
C VAL A 305 5.45 12.47 2.43
N ASN A 306 5.67 12.55 1.11
CA ASN A 306 4.91 13.38 0.16
C ASN A 306 3.95 12.58 -0.72
N LYS A 307 3.83 11.27 -0.56
CA LYS A 307 3.04 10.45 -1.48
C LYS A 307 1.71 10.06 -0.85
N PRO A 308 0.56 10.46 -1.41
CA PRO A 308 -0.72 10.03 -0.92
C PRO A 308 -0.94 8.56 -1.27
N ARG A 309 -1.59 7.82 -0.38
CA ARG A 309 -1.80 6.38 -0.52
C ARG A 309 -3.11 5.95 0.13
N PHE A 310 -3.73 4.94 -0.47
CA PHE A 310 -4.82 4.17 0.14
C PHE A 310 -4.41 2.71 0.26
N GLU A 311 -5.19 1.93 1.00
CA GLU A 311 -5.02 0.48 1.10
C GLU A 311 -5.76 -0.22 -0.05
N VAL A 312 -5.18 -1.28 -0.59
CA VAL A 312 -5.79 -2.11 -1.65
C VAL A 312 -5.49 -3.58 -1.41
N THR A 313 -6.42 -4.45 -1.78
CA THR A 313 -6.23 -5.91 -1.84
C THR A 313 -6.38 -6.40 -3.28
N VAL A 314 -5.64 -7.45 -3.63
CA VAL A 314 -5.70 -8.11 -4.94
C VAL A 314 -6.12 -9.56 -4.72
N GLU A 315 -7.27 -9.96 -5.29
CA GLU A 315 -7.79 -11.35 -5.19
C GLU A 315 -7.84 -11.89 -3.75
N GLY A 316 -8.30 -11.07 -2.81
CA GLY A 316 -8.37 -11.44 -1.38
C GLY A 316 -6.99 -11.63 -0.71
N GLY A 317 -5.91 -11.16 -1.35
CA GLY A 317 -4.57 -11.11 -0.77
C GLY A 317 -4.45 -10.17 0.44
N THR A 318 -3.28 -10.16 1.07
CA THR A 318 -3.00 -9.28 2.22
C THR A 318 -3.10 -7.80 1.78
N PRO A 319 -3.81 -6.94 2.52
CA PRO A 319 -3.88 -5.52 2.21
C PRO A 319 -2.50 -4.85 2.12
N VAL A 320 -2.34 -3.93 1.18
CA VAL A 320 -1.12 -3.16 0.97
C VAL A 320 -1.42 -1.70 0.70
N TRP A 321 -0.61 -0.82 1.28
CA TRP A 321 -0.65 0.60 1.00
C TRP A 321 -0.04 0.90 -0.36
N ALA A 322 -0.87 1.35 -1.30
CA ALA A 322 -0.44 1.73 -2.64
C ALA A 322 -0.38 3.24 -2.80
N THR A 323 0.73 3.73 -3.36
CA THR A 323 0.85 5.14 -3.72
C THR A 323 -0.14 5.47 -4.83
N VAL A 324 -0.91 6.54 -4.66
CA VAL A 324 -1.77 7.10 -5.70
C VAL A 324 -0.94 8.08 -6.51
N ASP A 325 -0.67 7.71 -7.76
CA ASP A 325 0.24 8.44 -8.64
C ASP A 325 -0.52 8.99 -9.84
N SER A 326 -0.85 10.28 -9.82
CA SER A 326 -1.51 10.95 -10.93
C SER A 326 -0.60 11.13 -12.15
N GLY A 327 0.72 10.94 -12.02
CA GLY A 327 1.69 10.95 -13.11
C GLY A 327 1.78 9.64 -13.89
N ALA A 328 1.13 8.57 -13.43
CA ALA A 328 1.21 7.22 -14.01
C ALA A 328 -0.16 6.60 -14.32
N THR A 329 -0.21 5.61 -15.21
CA THR A 329 -1.41 4.77 -15.48
C THR A 329 -1.28 3.34 -14.92
N TYR A 330 -0.06 2.94 -14.55
CA TYR A 330 0.26 1.57 -14.14
C TYR A 330 -0.43 1.15 -12.84
N THR A 331 -0.80 -0.13 -12.72
CA THR A 331 -1.18 -0.75 -11.45
C THR A 331 -0.17 -1.82 -11.09
N LEU A 332 0.65 -1.56 -10.07
CA LEU A 332 1.77 -2.41 -9.66
C LEU A 332 1.63 -2.80 -8.20
N VAL A 333 1.63 -4.10 -7.91
CA VAL A 333 1.47 -4.63 -6.56
C VAL A 333 2.56 -5.67 -6.26
N PRO A 334 3.32 -5.56 -5.16
CA PRO A 334 4.35 -6.55 -4.81
C PRO A 334 3.77 -7.95 -4.59
N LYS A 335 4.43 -8.97 -5.16
CA LYS A 335 3.95 -10.37 -5.12
C LYS A 335 3.60 -10.91 -3.74
N GLN A 336 4.24 -10.44 -2.67
CA GLN A 336 3.94 -10.90 -1.30
C GLN A 336 2.55 -10.49 -0.78
N TYR A 337 1.91 -9.51 -1.42
CA TYR A 337 0.57 -9.03 -1.06
C TYR A 337 -0.52 -9.58 -1.98
N VAL A 338 -0.14 -10.37 -2.98
CA VAL A 338 -1.04 -10.85 -4.01
C VAL A 338 -1.32 -12.33 -3.79
N ASN A 339 -2.60 -12.71 -3.87
CA ASN A 339 -2.98 -14.12 -3.93
C ASN A 339 -2.72 -14.69 -5.33
N VAL A 340 -1.45 -14.92 -5.65
CA VAL A 340 -1.03 -15.41 -6.98
C VAL A 340 -1.62 -16.78 -7.33
N ALA A 341 -2.03 -17.57 -6.34
CA ALA A 341 -2.70 -18.85 -6.57
C ALA A 341 -4.10 -18.65 -7.15
N ALA A 342 -4.83 -17.61 -6.71
CA ALA A 342 -6.15 -17.26 -7.25
C ALA A 342 -6.06 -16.67 -8.66
N LEU A 343 -5.01 -15.88 -8.95
CA LEU A 343 -4.79 -15.27 -10.28
C LEU A 343 -4.44 -16.29 -11.39
N GLY A 344 -4.03 -17.50 -11.04
CA GLY A 344 -3.61 -18.51 -12.02
C GLY A 344 -2.27 -18.18 -12.70
N ALA A 345 -2.15 -18.49 -13.99
CA ALA A 345 -0.91 -18.28 -14.73
C ALA A 345 -0.79 -16.83 -15.25
N PRO A 346 0.43 -16.24 -15.22
CA PRO A 346 0.64 -14.89 -15.76
C PRO A 346 0.37 -14.83 -17.26
N ILE A 347 -0.22 -13.72 -17.71
CA ILE A 347 -0.44 -13.37 -19.11
C ILE A 347 0.90 -13.11 -19.82
N ALA A 348 1.82 -12.45 -19.13
CA ALA A 348 3.18 -12.18 -19.60
C ALA A 348 4.12 -12.10 -18.39
N THR A 349 5.40 -12.40 -18.58
CA THR A 349 6.39 -12.38 -17.49
C THR A 349 7.57 -11.46 -17.81
N ASN A 350 8.29 -11.03 -16.78
CA ASN A 350 9.52 -10.23 -16.88
C ASN A 350 9.35 -8.91 -17.65
N LYS A 351 8.20 -8.27 -17.50
CA LYS A 351 7.93 -6.93 -18.03
C LYS A 351 8.61 -5.91 -17.13
N THR A 352 8.97 -4.75 -17.68
CA THR A 352 9.67 -3.71 -16.90
C THR A 352 9.06 -2.33 -17.15
N VAL A 353 9.11 -1.50 -16.11
CA VAL A 353 8.74 -0.08 -16.18
C VAL A 353 9.69 0.71 -15.28
N SER A 354 10.12 1.87 -15.75
CA SER A 354 11.00 2.77 -15.00
C SER A 354 10.31 4.09 -14.70
N PHE A 355 10.41 4.53 -13.44
CA PHE A 355 9.92 5.79 -12.92
C PHE A 355 11.08 6.70 -12.50
N GLY A 356 10.85 8.01 -12.50
CA GLY A 356 11.85 9.03 -12.15
C GLY A 356 12.58 9.61 -13.36
N THR A 357 13.40 10.62 -13.12
CA THR A 357 14.08 11.42 -14.14
C THR A 357 15.57 11.56 -13.84
N GLY A 358 16.40 11.61 -14.88
CA GLY A 358 17.83 11.84 -14.75
C GLY A 358 18.56 10.69 -14.03
N PRO A 359 19.47 10.98 -13.08
CA PRO A 359 20.29 9.96 -12.42
C PRO A 359 19.54 9.15 -11.34
N TYR A 360 18.29 9.48 -11.03
CA TYR A 360 17.50 8.86 -9.97
C TYR A 360 16.27 8.17 -10.57
N THR A 361 16.36 6.86 -10.76
CA THR A 361 15.26 6.06 -11.32
C THR A 361 14.92 4.87 -10.44
N ARG A 362 13.66 4.46 -10.48
CA ARG A 362 13.17 3.19 -9.95
C ARG A 362 12.77 2.34 -11.13
N THR A 363 13.16 1.07 -11.18
CA THR A 363 12.68 0.13 -12.20
C THR A 363 12.01 -1.05 -11.54
N ASP A 364 10.74 -1.26 -11.86
CA ASP A 364 9.98 -2.41 -11.42
C ASP A 364 9.97 -3.46 -12.52
N THR A 365 10.29 -4.69 -12.15
CA THR A 365 10.08 -5.88 -12.98
C THR A 365 8.83 -6.59 -12.47
N TYR A 366 7.92 -6.93 -13.36
CA TYR A 366 6.63 -7.49 -13.00
C TYR A 366 6.16 -8.57 -13.99
N ASP A 367 5.31 -9.44 -13.48
CA ASP A 367 4.52 -10.37 -14.27
C ASP A 367 3.10 -9.82 -14.39
N LEU A 368 2.49 -9.97 -15.56
CA LEU A 368 1.19 -9.40 -15.89
C LEU A 368 0.07 -10.40 -15.59
N TYR A 369 -0.95 -9.96 -14.88
CA TYR A 369 -2.14 -10.75 -14.55
C TYR A 369 -3.41 -9.94 -14.83
N TYR A 370 -4.55 -10.61 -14.72
CA TYR A 370 -5.88 -10.02 -14.81
C TYR A 370 -6.68 -10.45 -13.59
N GLY A 371 -7.19 -9.48 -12.83
CA GLY A 371 -7.86 -9.75 -11.56
C GLY A 371 -8.47 -8.50 -10.95
N GLU A 372 -9.16 -8.68 -9.83
CA GLU A 372 -9.92 -7.65 -9.12
C GLU A 372 -9.06 -6.90 -8.11
N LEU A 373 -9.35 -5.61 -7.98
CA LEU A 373 -8.84 -4.75 -6.92
C LEU A 373 -9.99 -4.37 -6.00
N ASN A 374 -9.77 -4.52 -4.70
CA ASN A 374 -10.72 -4.05 -3.69
C ASN A 374 -10.03 -2.97 -2.84
N PHE A 375 -10.59 -1.77 -2.88
CA PHE A 375 -10.08 -0.57 -2.22
C PHE A 375 -10.66 -0.37 -0.81
N GLY A 376 -11.47 -1.31 -0.33
CA GLY A 376 -12.26 -1.18 0.89
C GLY A 376 -13.66 -0.61 0.63
N ASN A 377 -14.50 -0.62 1.67
CA ASN A 377 -15.88 -0.11 1.63
C ASN A 377 -16.77 -0.69 0.52
N GLY A 378 -16.44 -1.87 -0.01
CA GLY A 378 -17.16 -2.47 -1.14
C GLY A 378 -16.97 -1.67 -2.43
N ILE A 379 -15.79 -1.07 -2.64
CA ILE A 379 -15.41 -0.41 -3.89
C ILE A 379 -14.46 -1.36 -4.62
N ILE A 380 -14.96 -2.06 -5.64
CA ILE A 380 -14.30 -3.21 -6.24
C ILE A 380 -14.29 -3.05 -7.76
N THR A 381 -13.14 -3.25 -8.38
CA THR A 381 -13.05 -3.19 -9.84
C THR A 381 -13.63 -4.45 -10.46
N HIS A 382 -14.17 -4.33 -11.67
CA HIS A 382 -14.09 -5.41 -12.64
C HIS A 382 -12.64 -5.93 -12.75
N PRO A 383 -12.44 -7.22 -13.10
CA PRO A 383 -11.11 -7.71 -13.41
C PRO A 383 -10.38 -6.78 -14.38
N THR A 384 -9.17 -6.39 -14.02
CA THR A 384 -8.36 -5.43 -14.74
C THR A 384 -6.90 -5.87 -14.75
N THR A 385 -6.08 -5.22 -15.56
CA THR A 385 -4.67 -5.55 -15.67
C THR A 385 -3.92 -5.19 -14.40
N ILE A 386 -3.19 -6.15 -13.83
CA ILE A 386 -2.38 -5.98 -12.62
C ILE A 386 -0.95 -6.44 -12.91
N GLY A 387 0.03 -5.56 -12.65
CA GLY A 387 1.44 -5.92 -12.66
C GLY A 387 1.88 -6.40 -11.28
N VAL A 388 2.18 -7.70 -11.16
CA VAL A 388 2.68 -8.29 -9.92
C VAL A 388 4.19 -8.15 -9.89
N VAL A 389 4.71 -7.28 -9.02
CA VAL A 389 6.15 -6.95 -8.96
C VAL A 389 6.93 -8.14 -8.42
N THR A 390 7.92 -8.57 -9.20
CA THR A 390 8.81 -9.70 -8.92
C THR A 390 10.22 -9.28 -8.55
N ASN A 391 10.61 -8.05 -8.91
CA ASN A 391 11.87 -7.42 -8.53
C ASN A 391 11.77 -5.90 -8.67
N GLU A 392 12.47 -5.16 -7.81
CA GLU A 392 12.54 -3.69 -7.87
C GLU A 392 14.01 -3.28 -7.75
N THR A 393 14.44 -2.33 -8.59
CA THR A 393 15.77 -1.73 -8.51
C THR A 393 15.68 -0.22 -8.45
N THR A 394 16.69 0.40 -7.84
CA THR A 394 16.86 1.86 -7.86
C THR A 394 18.22 2.20 -8.46
N THR A 395 18.27 3.15 -9.37
CA THR A 395 19.51 3.73 -9.87
C THR A 395 19.68 5.10 -9.24
N ASN A 396 20.81 5.31 -8.55
CA ASN A 396 21.20 6.60 -8.00
C ASN A 396 22.57 6.97 -8.58
N GLN A 397 22.61 8.05 -9.37
CA GLN A 397 23.85 8.54 -10.00
C GLN A 397 24.59 7.44 -10.80
N GLY A 398 23.83 6.64 -11.55
CA GLY A 398 24.36 5.55 -12.38
C GLY A 398 24.66 4.26 -11.62
N ILE A 399 24.48 4.22 -10.30
CA ILE A 399 24.63 3.00 -9.49
C ILE A 399 23.25 2.36 -9.30
N THR A 400 23.05 1.19 -9.89
CA THR A 400 21.82 0.39 -9.72
C THR A 400 21.94 -0.59 -8.57
N THR A 401 20.99 -0.56 -7.64
CA THR A 401 20.88 -1.47 -6.51
C THR A 401 19.53 -2.17 -6.53
N THR A 402 19.50 -3.45 -6.14
CA THR A 402 18.25 -4.18 -5.91
C THR A 402 17.64 -3.75 -4.59
N VAL A 403 16.36 -3.40 -4.60
CA VAL A 403 15.59 -3.05 -3.41
C VAL A 403 15.20 -4.35 -2.69
N PRO A 404 15.43 -4.47 -1.36
CA PRO A 404 14.97 -5.59 -0.56
C PRO A 404 13.44 -5.81 -0.70
N GLN A 405 13.01 -7.08 -0.73
CA GLN A 405 11.60 -7.42 -1.00
C GLN A 405 10.60 -6.75 -0.05
N ASN A 406 10.96 -6.62 1.23
CA ASN A 406 10.14 -5.96 2.25
C ASN A 406 9.99 -4.43 2.04
N GLN A 407 10.71 -3.85 1.09
CA GLN A 407 10.69 -2.42 0.75
C GLN A 407 10.07 -2.14 -0.63
N TRP A 408 9.61 -3.16 -1.36
CA TRP A 408 8.94 -2.97 -2.64
C TRP A 408 7.64 -2.19 -2.48
N ARG A 409 7.35 -1.33 -3.46
CA ARG A 409 6.28 -0.33 -3.34
C ARG A 409 5.11 -0.66 -4.26
N ALA A 410 3.89 -0.63 -3.71
CA ALA A 410 2.68 -0.67 -4.51
C ALA A 410 2.34 0.72 -5.08
N LEU A 411 1.76 0.75 -6.28
CA LEU A 411 1.41 1.96 -7.02
C LEU A 411 0.11 1.75 -7.79
N ILE A 412 -0.83 2.68 -7.62
CA ILE A 412 -2.03 2.81 -8.46
C ILE A 412 -1.91 4.13 -9.22
N GLY A 413 -1.71 4.00 -10.52
CA GLY A 413 -1.68 5.11 -11.45
C GLY A 413 -3.09 5.61 -11.77
N VAL A 414 -3.33 6.89 -11.58
CA VAL A 414 -4.63 7.55 -11.83
C VAL A 414 -4.56 8.60 -12.94
N GLY A 415 -3.44 8.67 -13.64
CA GLY A 415 -3.29 9.48 -14.85
C GLY A 415 -3.82 8.74 -16.08
N GLU A 416 -4.71 9.38 -16.84
CA GLU A 416 -5.46 8.73 -17.93
C GLU A 416 -4.63 8.49 -19.21
N ASN A 417 -3.68 9.36 -19.51
CA ASN A 417 -3.01 9.52 -20.80
C ASN A 417 -1.48 9.51 -20.63
N SER A 418 -0.93 8.63 -19.79
CA SER A 418 0.52 8.54 -19.66
C SER A 418 1.15 8.06 -20.98
N PHE A 419 2.30 8.59 -21.40
CA PHE A 419 2.93 8.20 -22.69
C PHE A 419 3.43 6.75 -22.72
N ALA A 420 3.70 6.18 -21.54
CA ALA A 420 4.12 4.81 -21.37
C ALA A 420 2.95 4.00 -20.80
N LYS A 421 1.88 3.79 -21.56
CA LYS A 421 0.78 2.92 -21.11
C LYS A 421 1.20 1.45 -21.07
N GLY A 422 2.10 1.04 -21.96
CA GLY A 422 2.56 -0.35 -22.06
C GLY A 422 1.38 -1.32 -22.11
N ASP A 423 1.32 -2.24 -21.16
CA ASP A 423 0.24 -3.22 -21.01
C ASP A 423 -0.99 -2.71 -20.23
N PHE A 424 -1.04 -1.43 -19.86
CA PHE A 424 -2.08 -0.77 -19.06
C PHE A 424 -2.77 0.35 -19.86
N PRO A 425 -3.72 0.01 -20.76
CA PRO A 425 -4.34 0.98 -21.67
C PRO A 425 -5.16 2.08 -20.97
N THR A 426 -5.65 1.79 -19.76
CA THR A 426 -6.44 2.66 -18.89
C THR A 426 -5.98 2.48 -17.44
N THR A 427 -6.30 3.45 -16.58
CA THR A 427 -6.15 3.26 -15.13
C THR A 427 -7.06 2.11 -14.67
N SER A 428 -6.64 1.38 -13.64
CA SER A 428 -7.47 0.35 -13.02
C SER A 428 -8.76 0.90 -12.41
N LEU A 429 -8.80 2.18 -12.06
CA LEU A 429 -10.02 2.82 -11.53
C LEU A 429 -11.13 2.95 -12.57
N GLN A 430 -10.80 2.95 -13.87
CA GLN A 430 -11.83 2.91 -14.92
C GLN A 430 -12.52 1.56 -15.02
N ALA A 431 -11.96 0.51 -14.39
CA ALA A 431 -12.62 -0.78 -14.26
C ALA A 431 -13.62 -0.80 -13.09
N LEU A 432 -13.80 0.29 -12.34
CA LEU A 432 -14.90 0.37 -11.37
C LEU A 432 -16.27 0.41 -12.08
N PRO A 433 -17.36 0.05 -11.39
CA PRO A 433 -18.72 0.25 -11.90
C PRO A 433 -19.05 1.73 -12.05
N ASP A 434 -19.86 2.10 -13.04
CA ASP A 434 -20.50 3.42 -13.05
C ASP A 434 -21.34 3.63 -11.77
N PRO A 435 -21.31 4.81 -11.14
CA PRO A 435 -20.60 6.02 -11.56
C PRO A 435 -19.17 6.15 -10.99
N LEU A 436 -18.65 5.14 -10.28
CA LEU A 436 -17.37 5.20 -9.56
C LEU A 436 -16.14 5.29 -10.49
N ASN A 437 -16.27 4.88 -11.74
CA ASN A 437 -15.23 4.97 -12.76
C ASN A 437 -15.13 6.34 -13.46
N GLN A 438 -15.80 7.38 -12.99
CA GLN A 438 -15.76 8.69 -13.65
C GLN A 438 -14.51 9.52 -13.30
N GLY A 439 -13.87 9.19 -12.18
CA GLY A 439 -12.66 9.84 -11.70
C GLY A 439 -12.35 9.56 -10.24
N LEU A 440 -11.36 10.29 -9.74
CA LEU A 440 -10.90 10.23 -8.35
C LEU A 440 -10.62 11.63 -7.82
N LEU A 441 -11.30 12.02 -6.74
CA LEU A 441 -10.93 13.19 -5.95
C LEU A 441 -9.78 12.83 -5.00
N ILE A 442 -8.70 13.60 -5.04
CA ILE A 442 -7.61 13.52 -4.07
C ILE A 442 -7.73 14.73 -3.13
N ASN A 443 -8.23 14.53 -1.92
CA ASN A 443 -8.43 15.60 -0.94
C ASN A 443 -7.50 15.42 0.27
N GLN A 444 -6.23 15.82 0.12
CA GLN A 444 -5.27 15.77 1.23
C GLN A 444 -5.63 16.70 2.39
N PRO A 445 -6.14 17.93 2.18
CA PRO A 445 -6.56 18.81 3.28
C PRO A 445 -7.60 18.18 4.21
N ARG A 446 -8.45 17.29 3.69
CA ARG A 446 -9.45 16.54 4.48
C ARG A 446 -9.13 15.06 4.67
N HIS A 447 -7.96 14.60 4.23
CA HIS A 447 -7.48 13.23 4.42
C HIS A 447 -8.37 12.13 3.82
N TYR A 448 -8.92 12.34 2.63
CA TYR A 448 -9.67 11.28 1.94
C TYR A 448 -9.52 11.29 0.42
N PHE A 449 -9.80 10.12 -0.17
CA PHE A 449 -10.07 9.96 -1.60
C PHE A 449 -11.56 9.70 -1.81
N GLU A 450 -12.12 10.20 -2.91
CA GLU A 450 -13.52 9.92 -3.27
C GLU A 450 -13.63 9.48 -4.73
N PHE A 451 -14.24 8.33 -4.95
CA PHE A 451 -14.39 7.73 -6.27
C PHE A 451 -15.67 8.21 -6.96
N GLY A 452 -15.62 8.30 -8.29
CA GLY A 452 -16.79 8.61 -9.10
C GLY A 452 -16.89 10.07 -9.49
N PRO A 453 -18.10 10.65 -9.65
CA PRO A 453 -18.27 12.01 -10.15
C PRO A 453 -17.62 13.03 -9.23
N ASN A 454 -17.09 14.14 -9.78
CA ASN A 454 -16.51 15.21 -8.95
C ASN A 454 -17.57 15.76 -7.97
N PRO A 455 -17.37 15.62 -6.65
CA PRO A 455 -18.34 16.07 -5.67
C PRO A 455 -18.19 17.57 -5.34
N LEU A 456 -17.13 18.23 -5.85
CA LEU A 456 -16.78 19.61 -5.54
C LEU A 456 -16.87 20.54 -6.77
N PRO A 457 -17.06 21.85 -6.56
CA PRO A 457 -17.03 22.83 -7.64
C PRO A 457 -15.58 23.11 -8.09
N GLY A 458 -15.30 22.81 -9.36
CA GLY A 458 -14.04 23.17 -10.01
C GLY A 458 -13.95 24.66 -10.35
N PHE A 459 -12.78 25.27 -10.12
CA PHE A 459 -12.49 26.64 -10.55
C PHE A 459 -11.58 26.72 -11.78
N ALA A 460 -10.82 25.66 -12.05
CA ALA A 460 -9.96 25.56 -13.23
C ALA A 460 -9.77 24.08 -13.62
N SER A 461 -9.41 23.85 -14.88
CA SER A 461 -9.15 22.49 -15.39
C SER A 461 -8.01 22.45 -16.40
N VAL A 462 -7.28 21.34 -16.43
CA VAL A 462 -6.16 21.09 -17.31
C VAL A 462 -6.40 19.75 -18.04
N PRO A 463 -6.60 19.74 -19.38
CA PRO A 463 -6.83 18.51 -20.12
C PRO A 463 -5.53 17.78 -20.47
N GLY A 464 -5.62 16.46 -20.71
CA GLY A 464 -4.50 15.64 -21.20
C GLY A 464 -3.74 14.86 -20.13
N VAL A 465 -4.35 14.67 -18.95
CA VAL A 465 -3.75 14.05 -17.76
C VAL A 465 -3.01 12.76 -18.09
N PRO A 466 -1.74 12.61 -17.74
CA PRO A 466 -1.06 13.45 -16.76
C PRO A 466 -0.35 14.66 -17.38
N PHE A 467 -0.25 14.74 -18.72
CA PHE A 467 0.43 15.81 -19.44
C PHE A 467 -0.51 16.96 -19.75
N GLY A 468 -0.55 17.90 -18.82
CA GLY A 468 -1.39 19.07 -18.95
C GLY A 468 -1.00 19.94 -20.13
N THR A 469 -1.97 20.31 -20.96
CA THR A 469 -1.76 21.35 -21.99
C THR A 469 -2.10 22.73 -21.45
N GLY A 470 -1.42 23.77 -21.94
CA GLY A 470 -1.67 25.16 -21.55
C GLY A 470 -1.13 25.54 -20.17
N LEU A 471 -0.28 24.71 -19.54
CA LEU A 471 0.39 25.08 -18.30
C LEU A 471 1.39 26.22 -18.54
N THR A 472 1.42 27.15 -17.59
CA THR A 472 2.29 28.32 -17.58
C THR A 472 2.85 28.55 -16.19
N LEU A 473 4.05 29.14 -16.11
CA LEU A 473 4.76 29.42 -14.86
C LEU A 473 5.21 30.89 -14.85
N SER A 474 5.00 31.56 -13.71
CA SER A 474 5.52 32.90 -13.40
C SER A 474 6.32 32.88 -12.10
N LEU A 475 7.34 33.72 -12.00
CA LEU A 475 8.23 33.84 -10.85
C LEU A 475 7.97 35.15 -10.09
N ASP A 476 7.99 35.08 -8.76
CA ASP A 476 8.09 36.22 -7.85
C ASP A 476 7.04 37.32 -8.07
N GLY A 477 5.82 36.91 -8.44
CA GLY A 477 4.71 37.83 -8.70
C GLY A 477 4.86 38.64 -9.99
N GLY A 478 5.75 38.23 -10.89
CA GLY A 478 5.93 38.86 -12.19
C GLY A 478 4.71 38.68 -13.12
N ASN A 479 4.59 39.57 -14.09
CA ASN A 479 3.52 39.53 -15.11
C ASN A 479 3.89 38.68 -16.34
N THR A 480 5.08 38.06 -16.35
CA THR A 480 5.56 37.24 -17.46
C THR A 480 5.26 35.78 -17.19
N TRP A 481 4.41 35.19 -18.03
CA TRP A 481 4.07 33.78 -17.99
C TRP A 481 4.83 33.01 -19.07
N GLN A 482 5.56 31.99 -18.65
CA GLN A 482 6.35 31.14 -19.53
C GLN A 482 5.60 29.82 -19.74
N PRO A 483 5.35 29.39 -20.99
CA PRO A 483 4.78 28.08 -21.27
C PRO A 483 5.68 26.98 -20.70
N ILE A 484 5.07 25.99 -20.06
CA ILE A 484 5.73 24.81 -19.52
C ILE A 484 4.97 23.56 -19.97
N THR A 485 5.67 22.44 -20.10
CA THR A 485 5.05 21.16 -20.47
C THR A 485 5.32 20.16 -19.36
N GLY A 486 4.27 19.70 -18.68
CA GLY A 486 4.48 18.95 -17.47
C GLY A 486 3.27 18.32 -16.83
N LEU A 487 3.50 17.78 -15.64
CA LEU A 487 2.58 16.93 -14.91
C LEU A 487 2.07 17.64 -13.65
N ILE A 488 0.77 17.47 -13.36
CA ILE A 488 0.23 17.70 -12.02
C ILE A 488 0.25 16.36 -11.28
N ASP A 489 1.30 16.12 -10.50
CA ASP A 489 1.78 14.78 -10.15
C ASP A 489 1.82 14.53 -8.63
N SER A 490 0.84 13.79 -8.11
CA SER A 490 0.79 13.37 -6.71
C SER A 490 1.90 12.40 -6.32
N GLY A 491 2.44 11.64 -7.29
CA GLY A 491 3.57 10.72 -7.11
C GLY A 491 4.94 11.39 -7.24
N GLY A 492 4.99 12.60 -7.81
CA GLY A 492 6.19 13.36 -8.21
C GLY A 492 7.05 13.92 -7.09
N ALA A 493 6.70 13.65 -5.83
CA ALA A 493 7.43 14.08 -4.64
C ALA A 493 7.60 15.62 -4.59
N SER A 494 8.82 16.13 -4.74
CA SER A 494 9.13 17.56 -4.65
C SER A 494 8.92 18.33 -5.96
N GLY A 495 8.72 17.64 -7.09
CA GLY A 495 8.55 18.27 -8.39
C GLY A 495 9.85 18.83 -8.99
N PHE A 496 9.75 19.38 -10.20
CA PHE A 496 10.86 20.02 -10.89
C PHE A 496 10.36 21.10 -11.85
N VAL A 497 11.25 22.05 -12.17
CA VAL A 497 10.97 23.20 -13.05
C VAL A 497 12.06 23.34 -14.11
N PRO A 498 11.79 24.01 -15.26
CA PRO A 498 12.78 24.14 -16.32
C PRO A 498 13.96 25.02 -15.89
N ALA A 499 15.17 24.53 -16.12
CA ALA A 499 16.41 25.26 -15.83
C ALA A 499 16.53 26.60 -16.59
N SER A 500 15.80 26.78 -17.70
CA SER A 500 15.76 28.04 -18.46
C SER A 500 15.20 29.21 -17.66
N LEU A 501 14.38 28.95 -16.65
CA LEU A 501 13.85 29.99 -15.73
C LEU A 501 14.84 30.37 -14.63
N PHE A 502 15.90 29.56 -14.44
CA PHE A 502 16.90 29.73 -13.40
C PHE A 502 18.31 29.65 -14.00
N PRO A 503 18.70 30.58 -14.90
CA PRO A 503 19.94 30.48 -15.67
C PRO A 503 21.23 30.50 -14.82
N ASN A 504 21.12 30.94 -13.57
CA ASN A 504 22.24 30.99 -12.62
C ASN A 504 22.29 29.79 -11.67
N GLN A 505 21.39 28.81 -11.80
CA GLN A 505 21.37 27.59 -10.99
C GLN A 505 21.89 26.40 -11.81
N PRO A 506 22.73 25.52 -11.24
CA PRO A 506 23.13 24.29 -11.93
C PRO A 506 21.94 23.34 -12.10
N LEU A 507 22.04 22.42 -13.06
CA LEU A 507 21.05 21.36 -13.23
C LEU A 507 20.96 20.48 -11.98
N GLY A 508 19.75 20.17 -11.55
CA GLY A 508 19.49 19.40 -10.33
C GLY A 508 19.60 20.22 -9.04
N ALA A 509 19.78 21.54 -9.13
CA ALA A 509 19.79 22.40 -7.96
C ALA A 509 18.37 22.69 -7.48
N ASP A 510 18.18 22.68 -6.16
CA ASP A 510 16.96 23.13 -5.52
C ASP A 510 16.68 24.60 -5.83
N ILE A 511 15.40 24.95 -5.96
CA ILE A 511 14.98 26.34 -6.15
C ILE A 511 15.31 27.18 -4.91
N PRO A 512 15.83 28.41 -5.05
CA PRO A 512 16.19 29.26 -3.93
C PRO A 512 15.04 29.56 -2.97
N VAL A 513 15.37 29.63 -1.67
CA VAL A 513 14.43 30.11 -0.64
C VAL A 513 14.04 31.56 -0.92
N GLY A 514 12.76 31.85 -0.75
CA GLY A 514 12.13 33.14 -1.04
C GLY A 514 11.52 33.22 -2.44
N THR A 515 11.89 32.33 -3.37
CA THR A 515 11.28 32.28 -4.70
C THR A 515 9.81 31.87 -4.59
N SER A 516 8.93 32.57 -5.29
CA SER A 516 7.52 32.23 -5.45
C SER A 516 7.24 31.73 -6.86
N LEU A 517 6.89 30.45 -6.97
CA LEU A 517 6.49 29.79 -8.21
C LEU A 517 4.97 29.86 -8.34
N THR A 518 4.46 30.60 -9.32
CA THR A 518 3.02 30.66 -9.59
C THR A 518 2.72 29.90 -10.87
N VAL A 519 1.91 28.84 -10.75
CA VAL A 519 1.49 28.00 -11.87
C VAL A 519 0.07 28.38 -12.26
N GLY A 520 -0.16 28.51 -13.56
CA GLY A 520 -1.44 28.89 -14.13
C GLY A 520 -1.76 28.06 -15.36
N VAL A 521 -3.04 28.03 -15.72
CA VAL A 521 -3.51 27.47 -17.00
C VAL A 521 -3.93 28.59 -17.91
N GLN A 522 -3.41 28.57 -19.13
CA GLN A 522 -3.78 29.49 -20.19
C GLN A 522 -4.95 28.90 -20.99
N THR A 523 -6.13 29.48 -20.83
CA THR A 523 -7.36 29.07 -21.52
C THR A 523 -7.59 29.85 -22.81
N ALA A 524 -7.03 31.06 -22.92
CA ALA A 524 -7.03 31.89 -24.11
C ALA A 524 -5.73 32.74 -24.21
N PRO A 525 -5.36 33.25 -25.40
CA PRO A 525 -4.18 34.11 -25.55
C PRO A 525 -4.21 35.31 -24.58
N GLY A 526 -3.23 35.40 -23.69
CA GLY A 526 -3.14 36.45 -22.67
C GLY A 526 -4.01 36.27 -21.41
N GLU A 527 -4.86 35.24 -21.35
CA GLU A 527 -5.71 34.95 -20.19
C GLU A 527 -5.18 33.74 -19.42
N VAL A 528 -4.64 33.98 -18.23
CA VAL A 528 -4.09 32.94 -17.36
C VAL A 528 -4.91 32.88 -16.08
N THR A 529 -5.46 31.70 -15.79
CA THR A 529 -6.08 31.40 -14.50
C THR A 529 -5.02 30.81 -13.58
N THR A 530 -4.73 31.47 -12.47
CA THR A 530 -3.81 30.94 -11.46
C THR A 530 -4.38 29.65 -10.86
N LEU A 531 -3.58 28.59 -10.85
CA LEU A 531 -3.90 27.32 -10.22
C LEU A 531 -3.41 27.29 -8.78
N TYR A 532 -2.12 27.59 -8.57
CA TYR A 532 -1.52 27.68 -7.24
C TYR A 532 -0.24 28.53 -7.24
N THR A 533 0.15 29.00 -6.06
CA THR A 533 1.44 29.63 -5.81
C THR A 533 2.18 28.86 -4.73
N GLN A 534 3.44 28.53 -4.99
CA GLN A 534 4.35 27.91 -4.04
C GLN A 534 5.48 28.88 -3.69
N THR A 535 5.55 29.32 -2.43
CA THR A 535 6.71 30.06 -1.93
C THR A 535 7.70 29.07 -1.29
N ILE A 536 8.95 29.09 -1.75
CA ILE A 536 10.00 28.21 -1.22
C ILE A 536 10.48 28.76 0.13
N THR A 537 10.26 28.00 1.21
CA THR A 537 10.56 28.44 2.58
C THR A 537 11.77 27.74 3.21
N SER A 538 12.32 26.70 2.59
CA SER A 538 13.44 25.90 3.13
C SER A 538 14.39 25.41 2.04
N THR A 539 15.67 25.26 2.42
CA THR A 539 16.74 24.72 1.56
C THR A 539 16.91 23.21 1.71
N THR A 540 17.34 22.56 0.63
CA THR A 540 18.00 21.24 0.58
C THR A 540 17.20 20.06 1.13
N GLY A 541 16.53 19.33 0.23
CA GLY A 541 15.97 18.01 0.53
C GLY A 541 14.65 18.04 1.32
N THR A 542 13.98 19.19 1.42
CA THR A 542 12.62 19.25 1.96
C THR A 542 11.59 18.69 0.98
N VAL A 543 10.57 18.06 1.56
CA VAL A 543 9.54 17.21 0.93
C VAL A 543 8.80 17.85 -0.27
N TYR A 544 8.90 19.17 -0.44
CA TYR A 544 8.23 19.93 -1.49
C TYR A 544 9.12 20.93 -2.23
N THR A 545 10.44 20.95 -2.06
CA THR A 545 11.30 21.92 -2.78
C THR A 545 11.61 21.42 -4.19
N PRO A 546 11.13 22.08 -5.26
CA PRO A 546 11.43 21.65 -6.62
C PRO A 546 12.91 21.87 -6.95
N TYR A 547 13.40 21.15 -7.95
CA TYR A 547 14.75 21.33 -8.49
C TYR A 547 14.71 21.65 -9.99
N THR A 548 15.80 22.19 -10.51
CA THR A 548 15.94 22.52 -11.93
C THR A 548 16.23 21.27 -12.76
N ILE A 549 15.57 21.14 -13.92
CA ILE A 549 15.86 20.07 -14.88
C ILE A 549 16.12 20.63 -16.28
N GLN A 550 16.90 19.89 -17.07
CA GLN A 550 16.88 20.03 -18.52
C GLN A 550 15.70 19.22 -19.06
N GLY A 551 14.84 19.85 -19.86
CA GLY A 551 13.65 19.20 -20.41
C GLY A 551 13.95 17.84 -21.04
N VAL A 552 13.11 16.86 -20.74
CA VAL A 552 13.25 15.47 -21.15
C VAL A 552 12.32 15.19 -22.31
N ASN A 553 12.87 14.77 -23.45
CA ASN A 553 12.07 14.33 -24.59
C ASN A 553 11.48 12.96 -24.31
N ILE A 554 10.16 12.89 -24.21
CA ILE A 554 9.45 11.63 -23.93
C ILE A 554 8.69 11.09 -25.15
N ALA A 555 8.43 11.95 -26.14
CA ALA A 555 7.89 11.59 -27.44
C ALA A 555 8.32 12.63 -28.49
N PRO A 556 8.22 12.32 -29.80
CA PRO A 556 8.50 13.30 -30.86
C PRO A 556 7.69 14.58 -30.68
N GLY A 557 8.38 15.71 -30.47
CA GLY A 557 7.75 17.02 -30.27
C GLY A 557 7.22 17.28 -28.85
N ILE A 558 7.49 16.41 -27.88
CA ILE A 558 7.02 16.55 -26.49
C ILE A 558 8.22 16.48 -25.54
N THR A 559 8.57 17.64 -24.99
CA THR A 559 9.62 17.82 -24.01
C THR A 559 8.98 18.14 -22.67
N VAL A 560 9.10 17.25 -21.69
CA VAL A 560 8.62 17.51 -20.33
C VAL A 560 9.69 18.21 -19.53
N ASP A 561 9.35 19.37 -19.01
CA ASP A 561 10.25 20.22 -18.24
C ASP A 561 9.68 20.68 -16.91
N PHE A 562 8.44 20.28 -16.62
CA PHE A 562 7.74 20.61 -15.38
C PHE A 562 7.07 19.41 -14.72
N ASN A 563 7.12 19.38 -13.39
CA ASN A 563 6.36 18.47 -12.54
C ASN A 563 6.00 19.23 -11.26
N SER A 564 4.71 19.30 -10.93
CA SER A 564 4.24 20.06 -9.77
C SER A 564 4.74 19.50 -8.43
N GLY A 565 5.15 18.23 -8.42
CA GLY A 565 5.21 17.42 -7.23
C GLY A 565 3.85 17.35 -6.52
N ASN A 566 3.88 16.92 -5.27
CA ASN A 566 2.67 16.79 -4.46
C ASN A 566 2.20 18.11 -3.85
N TYR A 567 2.95 19.21 -3.99
CA TYR A 567 2.62 20.50 -3.36
C TYR A 567 1.18 20.98 -3.60
N PRO A 568 0.64 21.07 -4.84
CA PRO A 568 -0.71 21.59 -5.06
C PRO A 568 -1.79 20.77 -4.36
N TYR A 569 -1.61 19.45 -4.25
CA TYR A 569 -2.53 18.56 -3.54
C TYR A 569 -2.60 18.84 -2.03
N THR A 570 -1.55 19.44 -1.45
CA THR A 570 -1.57 19.86 -0.03
C THR A 570 -2.39 21.13 0.21
N GLN A 571 -2.66 21.89 -0.85
CA GLN A 571 -3.33 23.19 -0.77
C GLN A 571 -4.82 23.10 -1.05
N MET A 572 -5.22 22.14 -1.89
CA MET A 572 -6.60 22.03 -2.36
C MET A 572 -6.95 20.60 -2.80
N PRO A 573 -8.25 20.25 -2.81
CA PRO A 573 -8.71 19.07 -3.51
C PRO A 573 -8.47 19.17 -5.01
N ILE A 574 -7.99 18.07 -5.60
CA ILE A 574 -7.74 17.96 -7.04
C ILE A 574 -8.44 16.71 -7.54
N TYR A 575 -9.33 16.87 -8.51
CA TYR A 575 -10.10 15.80 -9.11
C TYR A 575 -9.46 15.33 -10.42
N MET A 576 -9.25 14.03 -10.53
CA MET A 576 -8.72 13.37 -11.70
C MET A 576 -9.89 12.78 -12.49
N SER A 577 -10.40 13.52 -13.49
CA SER A 577 -11.42 13.01 -14.39
C SER A 577 -10.82 12.07 -15.43
N PHE A 578 -11.48 10.94 -15.67
CA PHE A 578 -11.13 10.05 -16.78
C PHE A 578 -11.81 10.44 -18.10
N SER A 579 -12.54 11.55 -18.10
CA SER A 579 -13.18 12.13 -19.30
C SER A 579 -12.37 13.30 -19.88
N PRO A 580 -12.29 13.44 -21.22
CA PRO A 580 -12.67 12.45 -22.23
C PRO A 580 -11.79 11.20 -22.17
N ALA A 581 -12.35 10.03 -22.51
CA ALA A 581 -11.63 8.76 -22.47
C ALA A 581 -10.30 8.81 -23.24
N GLY A 582 -9.23 8.27 -22.64
CA GLY A 582 -7.88 8.29 -23.21
C GLY A 582 -7.17 9.64 -23.16
N GLN A 583 -7.81 10.72 -22.66
CA GLN A 583 -7.17 12.01 -22.43
C GLN A 583 -7.22 12.41 -20.95
N GLY A 584 -8.39 12.32 -20.32
CA GLY A 584 -8.64 12.77 -18.95
C GLY A 584 -8.49 14.28 -18.74
N THR A 585 -8.95 14.75 -17.58
CA THR A 585 -8.90 16.16 -17.18
C THR A 585 -8.58 16.27 -15.69
N THR A 586 -7.58 17.07 -15.33
CA THR A 586 -7.31 17.46 -13.93
C THR A 586 -8.15 18.68 -13.62
N VAL A 587 -8.99 18.62 -12.60
CA VAL A 587 -9.83 19.72 -12.14
C VAL A 587 -9.32 20.18 -10.78
N PHE A 588 -9.14 21.49 -10.63
CA PHE A 588 -8.76 22.10 -9.37
C PHE A 588 -10.02 22.60 -8.69
N ASP A 589 -10.29 22.07 -7.51
CA ASP A 589 -11.56 22.27 -6.83
C ASP A 589 -11.43 23.24 -5.66
N GLN A 590 -12.52 23.96 -5.39
CA GLN A 590 -12.65 24.73 -4.17
C GLN A 590 -13.07 23.80 -3.04
N GLN A 591 -12.41 23.93 -1.89
CA GLN A 591 -12.86 23.24 -0.69
C GLN A 591 -14.30 23.69 -0.38
N GLY A 592 -15.26 22.75 -0.43
CA GLY A 592 -16.60 23.01 0.07
C GLY A 592 -16.57 23.38 1.56
N PRO A 593 -17.63 24.00 2.10
CA PRO A 593 -17.72 24.36 3.51
C PRO A 593 -17.42 23.19 4.47
#